data_AF-G5JSK1-F1
#
_entry.id   AF-G5JSK1-F1
#
_cell.length_a   1.000
_cell.length_b   1.000
_cell.length_c   1.000
_cell.angle_alpha   90.00
_cell.angle_beta   90.00
_cell.angle_gamma   90.00
#
_symmetry.space_group_name_H-M   'P 1'
#
loop_
_entity.id
_entity.type
_entity.pdbx_description
1 polymer ?
#
loop_
_entity_poly.entity_id
_entity_poly.type
_entity_poly.pdbx_seq_one_letter_code
_entity_poly.pdbx_strand_id
1 'polypeptide(L)'
;MVFFLVAFSYLVRILTLLLVVYALLSWFPGARDSWLGRALEEFLEPLLKPLRRLPLQIAGLDFTIIAAIFILQMIERLLPILLF
;
A
#
# COMPACT_ATOMS: atom_id res chain seq x y z
N MET A 1 -0.87 8.49 -24.38
CA MET A 1 -1.77 8.69 -23.23
C MET A 1 -2.20 7.37 -22.60
N VAL A 2 -2.96 6.52 -23.31
CA VAL A 2 -3.53 5.26 -22.78
C VAL A 2 -2.46 4.29 -22.24
N PHE A 3 -1.33 4.13 -22.94
CA PHE A 3 -0.23 3.27 -22.47
C PHE A 3 0.27 3.64 -21.06
N PHE A 4 0.43 4.93 -20.77
CA PHE A 4 0.87 5.41 -19.45
C PHE A 4 -0.15 5.09 -18.35
N LEU A 5 -1.45 5.22 -18.66
CA LEU A 5 -2.53 4.87 -17.73
C LEU A 5 -2.56 3.37 -17.43
N VAL A 6 -2.33 2.54 -18.45
CA VAL A 6 -2.25 1.07 -18.28
C VAL A 6 -1.04 0.70 -17.42
N ALA A 7 0.14 1.25 -17.72
CA ALA A 7 1.34 1.02 -16.92
C ALA A 7 1.14 1.45 -15.46
N PHE A 8 0.50 2.60 -15.24
CA PHE A 8 0.15 3.08 -13.91
C PHE A 8 -0.83 2.14 -13.18
N SER A 9 -1.86 1.64 -13.85
CA SER A 9 -2.80 0.65 -13.27
C SER A 9 -2.08 -0.64 -12.84
N TYR A 10 -1.15 -1.14 -13.64
CA TYR A 10 -0.34 -2.30 -13.24
C TYR A 10 0.52 -2.00 -12.01
N LEU A 11 1.13 -0.81 -11.94
CA LEU A 11 1.90 -0.39 -10.78
C LEU A 11 1.03 -0.34 -9.51
N VAL A 12 -0.15 0.27 -9.58
CA VAL A 12 -1.10 0.34 -8.46
C VAL A 12 -1.51 -1.06 -7.99
N ARG A 13 -1.79 -1.98 -8.93
CA ARG A 13 -2.11 -3.38 -8.60
C ARG A 13 -0.97 -4.08 -7.88
N ILE A 14 0.27 -3.91 -8.34
CA ILE A 14 1.45 -4.50 -7.69
C ILE A 14 1.62 -3.93 -6.28
N LEU A 15 1.56 -2.60 -6.11
CA LEU A 15 1.66 -1.95 -4.80
C LEU A 15 0.55 -2.41 -3.85
N THR A 16 -0.67 -2.55 -4.34
CA THR A 16 -1.80 -3.07 -3.56
C THR A 16 -1.55 -4.51 -3.10
N LEU A 17 -1.05 -5.38 -3.99
CA LEU A 17 -0.69 -6.76 -3.63
C LEU A 17 0.42 -6.80 -2.58
N LEU A 18 1.47 -5.97 -2.71
CA LEU A 18 2.55 -5.88 -1.72
C LEU A 18 2.05 -5.42 -0.36
N LEU A 19 1.15 -4.43 -0.33
CA LEU A 19 0.49 -3.97 0.90
C LEU A 19 -0.33 -5.09 1.55
N VAL A 20 -1.08 -5.88 0.77
CA VAL A 20 -1.82 -7.03 1.28
C VAL A 20 -0.87 -8.09 1.86
N VAL A 21 0.21 -8.44 1.14
CA VAL A 21 1.22 -9.38 1.65
C VAL A 21 1.83 -8.86 2.95
N TYR A 22 2.20 -7.58 3.00
CA TYR A 22 2.76 -6.96 4.20
C TYR A 22 1.75 -6.95 5.37
N ALA A 23 0.47 -6.68 5.13
CA ALA A 23 -0.58 -6.81 6.15
C ALA A 23 -0.74 -8.25 6.65
N LEU A 24 -0.69 -9.24 5.76
CA LEU A 24 -0.76 -10.65 6.16
C LEU A 24 0.44 -11.02 7.03
N LEU A 25 1.67 -10.63 6.64
CA LEU A 25 2.87 -10.80 7.48
C LEU A 25 2.72 -10.10 8.83
N SER A 26 1.99 -8.98 8.88
CA SER A 26 1.79 -8.22 10.10
C SER A 26 0.99 -8.97 11.17
N TRP A 27 0.18 -9.97 10.77
CA TRP A 27 -0.61 -10.84 11.65
C TRP A 27 0.15 -12.07 12.16
N PHE A 28 1.20 -12.50 11.47
CA PHE A 28 2.01 -13.64 11.91
C PHE A 28 3.11 -13.18 12.89
N PRO A 29 3.22 -13.78 14.09
CA PRO A 29 4.27 -13.44 15.05
C PRO A 29 5.67 -13.65 14.45
N GLY A 30 6.55 -12.65 14.56
CA GLY A 30 7.93 -12.70 14.05
C GLY A 30 8.08 -12.61 12.52
N ALA A 31 6.99 -12.58 11.75
CA ALA A 31 7.08 -12.50 10.29
C ALA A 31 7.49 -11.10 9.79
N ARG A 32 7.18 -10.03 10.54
CA ARG A 32 7.69 -8.68 10.27
C ARG A 32 9.21 -8.60 10.37
N ASP A 33 9.80 -9.35 11.30
CA ASP A 33 11.25 -9.42 11.53
C ASP A 33 11.97 -10.36 10.55
N SER A 34 11.24 -11.00 9.63
CA SER A 34 11.85 -11.77 8.55
C SER A 34 12.56 -10.85 7.56
N TRP A 35 13.49 -11.41 6.78
CA TRP A 35 14.15 -10.66 5.71
C TRP A 35 13.15 -10.07 4.71
N LEU A 36 12.07 -10.80 4.41
CA LEU A 36 10.99 -10.36 3.52
C LEU A 36 10.15 -9.25 4.15
N GLY A 37 9.81 -9.38 5.43
CA GLY A 37 9.05 -8.37 6.18
C GLY A 37 9.77 -7.03 6.22
N ARG A 38 11.08 -7.04 6.54
CA ARG A 38 11.91 -5.84 6.52
C ARG A 38 12.06 -5.24 5.12
N ALA A 39 12.28 -6.06 4.10
CA ALA A 39 12.39 -5.58 2.72
C ALA A 39 11.09 -4.92 2.23
N LEU A 40 9.93 -5.50 2.55
CA LEU A 40 8.63 -4.90 2.24
C LEU A 40 8.39 -3.62 3.02
N GLU A 41 8.76 -3.57 4.30
CA GLU A 41 8.64 -2.36 5.10
C GLU A 41 9.46 -1.21 4.52
N GLU A 42 10.73 -1.44 4.17
CA GLU A 42 11.60 -0.43 3.58
C GLU A 42 11.07 0.05 2.22
N PHE A 43 10.61 -0.88 1.37
CA PHE A 43 10.06 -0.56 0.06
C PHE A 43 8.74 0.23 0.15
N LEU A 44 7.87 -0.13 1.11
CA LEU A 44 6.58 0.52 1.30
C LEU A 44 6.66 1.74 2.24
N GLU A 45 7.80 1.99 2.89
CA GLU A 45 7.99 3.12 3.81
C GLU A 45 7.57 4.46 3.20
N PRO A 46 7.96 4.83 1.96
CA PRO A 46 7.57 6.10 1.38
C PRO A 46 6.05 6.30 1.30
N LEU A 47 5.32 5.20 1.11
CA LEU A 47 3.86 5.19 0.99
C LEU A 47 3.17 5.15 2.36
N LEU A 48 3.73 4.39 3.31
CA LEU A 48 3.16 4.18 4.64
C LEU A 48 3.52 5.28 5.65
N LYS A 49 4.73 5.86 5.57
CA LYS A 49 5.23 6.90 6.48
C LYS A 49 4.32 8.12 6.65
N PRO A 50 3.72 8.71 5.60
CA PRO A 50 2.76 9.80 5.79
C PRO A 50 1.50 9.35 6.54
N LEU A 51 1.04 8.12 6.28
CA LEU A 51 -0.16 7.55 6.91
C LEU A 51 0.10 7.13 8.37
N ARG A 52 1.32 6.68 8.70
CA ARG A 52 1.75 6.36 10.07
C ARG A 52 1.73 7.57 11.02
N ARG A 53 1.65 8.80 10.49
CA ARG A 53 1.45 10.01 11.31
C ARG A 53 0.03 10.17 11.80
N LEU A 54 -0.92 9.45 11.20
CA LEU A 54 -2.32 9.43 11.61
C LEU A 54 -2.53 8.33 12.66
N PRO A 55 -3.48 8.50 13.59
CA PRO A 55 -3.80 7.50 14.62
C PRO A 55 -4.62 6.33 14.03
N LEU A 56 -4.08 5.65 13.02
CA LEU A 56 -4.73 4.54 12.31
C LEU A 56 -4.41 3.17 12.94
N GLN A 57 -3.55 3.11 13.94
CA GLN A 57 -3.30 1.89 14.70
C GLN A 57 -4.28 1.81 15.86
N ILE A 58 -5.24 0.90 15.77
CA ILE A 58 -6.34 0.78 16.75
C ILE A 58 -6.39 -0.67 17.23
N ALA A 59 -6.31 -0.89 18.55
CA ALA A 59 -6.41 -2.21 19.17
C ALA A 59 -5.45 -3.28 18.58
N GLY A 60 -4.24 -2.88 18.17
CA GLY A 60 -3.25 -3.77 17.55
C GLY A 60 -3.48 -4.08 16.07
N LEU A 61 -4.54 -3.53 15.46
CA LEU A 61 -4.79 -3.59 14.03
C LEU A 61 -4.15 -2.39 13.33
N ASP A 62 -3.44 -2.65 12.23
CA ASP A 62 -2.79 -1.63 11.44
C ASP A 62 -3.67 -1.19 10.25
N PHE A 63 -4.61 -0.26 10.50
CA PHE A 63 -5.48 0.28 9.44
C PHE A 63 -4.73 1.17 8.45
N THR A 64 -3.46 1.49 8.70
CA THR A 64 -2.58 2.21 7.77
C THR A 64 -2.55 1.52 6.40
N ILE A 65 -2.52 0.19 6.39
CA ILE A 65 -2.51 -0.60 5.15
C ILE A 65 -3.80 -0.41 4.36
N ILE A 66 -4.94 -0.48 5.05
CA ILE A 66 -6.26 -0.33 4.43
C ILE A 66 -6.39 1.08 3.86
N ALA A 67 -5.96 2.09 4.61
CA ALA A 67 -5.93 3.48 4.14
C ALA A 67 -5.04 3.64 2.90
N ALA A 68 -3.85 3.03 2.89
CA ALA A 68 -2.94 3.05 1.74
C ALA A 68 -3.57 2.44 0.48
N ILE A 69 -4.18 1.25 0.61
CA ILE A 69 -4.89 0.57 -0.48
C ILE A 69 -6.04 1.43 -0.99
N PHE A 70 -6.81 2.04 -0.08
CA PHE A 70 -7.93 2.90 -0.45
C PHE A 70 -7.48 4.11 -1.25
N ILE A 71 -6.40 4.79 -0.83
CA ILE A 71 -5.82 5.94 -1.54
C ILE A 71 -5.33 5.52 -2.92
N LEU A 72 -4.61 4.39 -3.01
CA LEU A 72 -4.12 3.87 -4.30
C LEU A 72 -5.27 3.60 -5.28
N GLN A 73 -6.34 2.95 -4.84
CA GLN A 73 -7.52 2.70 -5.68
C GLN A 73 -8.25 3.99 -6.06
N MET A 74 -8.30 4.97 -5.16
CA MET A 74 -8.89 6.27 -5.44
C MET A 74 -8.11 6.99 -6.54
N ILE A 75 -6.78 6.98 -6.48
CA ILE A 75 -5.92 7.57 -7.52
C ILE A 75 -6.09 6.85 -8.85
N GLU A 76 -6.12 5.50 -8.86
CA GLU A 76 -6.34 4.71 -10.09
C GLU A 76 -7.65 5.07 -10.79
N ARG A 77 -8.72 5.33 -10.02
CA ARG A 77 -10.02 5.71 -10.58
C ARG A 77 -10.10 7.16 -11.01
N LEU A 78 -9.47 8.08 -10.27
CA LEU A 78 -9.53 9.51 -10.56
C LEU A 78 -8.59 9.94 -11.69
N LEU A 79 -7.41 9.32 -11.81
CA LEU A 79 -6.40 9.73 -12.78
C LEU A 79 -6.90 9.71 -14.23
N PRO A 80 -7.62 8.67 -14.71
CA PRO A 80 -8.21 8.70 -16.05
C PRO A 80 -9.28 9.79 -16.20
N ILE A 81 -10.12 10.00 -15.18
CA ILE A 81 -11.21 11.01 -15.22
C ILE A 81 -10.65 12.43 -15.35
N LEU A 82 -9.49 12.72 -14.74
CA LEU A 82 -8.89 14.05 -14.78
C LEU A 82 -8.10 14.32 -16.07
N LEU A 83 -7.72 13.27 -16.81
CA LEU A 83 -6.87 13.37 -18.00
C LEU A 83 -7.65 13.27 -19.32
N PHE A 84 -8.97 13.10 -19.25
CA PHE A 84 -9.89 13.05 -20.39
C PHE A 84 -11.08 13.97 -20.15
#